data_AF-A0A2E1M5F4-F1
#
_entry.id   AF-A0A2E1M5F4-F1
#
_cell.length_a   1.000
_cell.length_b   1.000
_cell.length_c   1.000
_cell.angle_alpha   90.00
_cell.angle_beta   90.00
_cell.angle_gamma   90.00
#
_symmetry.space_group_name_H-M   'P 1'
#
loop_
_entity.id
_entity.type
_entity.pdbx_description
1 polymer ?
#
loop_
_entity_poly.entity_id
_entity_poly.type
_entity_poly.pdbx_seq_one_letter_code
_entity_poly.pdbx_strand_id
1 'polypeptide(L)'
;LEILKNTEAWSALRDAQQQGIITSVGLSGKTPAAAKWAIQNGANALMVPWNREDQSHSALLDEAADHNLKVFIKKGLDSGNLTAPSALRWILEDPRIHAVAIGSLCVDHMEENLALAKSIRPNQC
;
A
#
# COMPACT_ATOMS: atom_id res chain seq x y z
N LEU A 1 14.00 -9.71 4.12
CA LEU A 1 15.03 -8.68 4.39
C LEU A 1 16.24 -8.86 3.49
N GLU A 2 16.60 -10.09 3.11
CA GLU A 2 17.71 -10.41 2.19
C GLU A 2 17.89 -9.42 1.05
N ILE A 3 16.89 -9.26 0.17
CA ILE A 3 16.98 -8.35 -0.98
C ILE A 3 17.26 -6.89 -0.56
N LEU A 4 16.68 -6.43 0.55
CA LEU A 4 16.81 -5.04 0.99
C LEU A 4 18.16 -4.74 1.64
N LYS A 5 18.76 -5.73 2.32
CA LYS A 5 20.00 -5.56 3.09
C LYS A 5 21.24 -6.07 2.37
N ASN A 6 21.10 -7.10 1.54
CA ASN A 6 22.21 -7.88 1.02
C ASN A 6 22.31 -7.82 -0.52
N THR A 7 21.55 -6.92 -1.15
CA THR A 7 21.69 -6.61 -2.58
C THR A 7 21.67 -5.10 -2.79
N GLU A 8 22.02 -4.66 -3.99
CA GLU A 8 22.04 -3.24 -4.36
C GLU A 8 20.64 -2.69 -4.73
N ALA A 9 19.57 -3.49 -4.58
CA ALA A 9 18.23 -3.07 -5.00
C ALA A 9 17.77 -1.76 -4.33
N TRP A 10 18.06 -1.58 -3.03
CA TRP A 10 17.71 -0.33 -2.34
C TRP A 10 18.63 0.81 -2.74
N SER A 11 19.96 0.61 -2.73
CA SER A 11 20.92 1.66 -3.05
C SER A 11 20.76 2.16 -4.48
N ALA A 12 20.52 1.28 -5.46
CA ALA A 12 20.27 1.68 -6.84
C ALA A 12 19.04 2.60 -6.98
N LEU A 13 17.97 2.34 -6.22
CA LEU A 13 16.79 3.22 -6.19
C LEU A 13 17.11 4.57 -5.52
N ARG A 14 17.93 4.57 -4.46
CA ARG A 14 18.37 5.81 -3.81
C ARG A 14 19.26 6.64 -4.72
N ASP A 15 20.17 6.01 -5.45
CA ASP A 15 21.05 6.68 -6.41
C ASP A 15 20.23 7.27 -7.57
N ALA A 16 19.28 6.49 -8.11
CA ALA A 16 18.35 6.99 -9.12
C ALA A 16 17.52 8.19 -8.62
N GLN A 17 17.13 8.19 -7.34
CA GLN A 17 16.44 9.33 -6.74
C GLN A 17 17.35 10.56 -6.60
N GLN A 18 18.60 10.38 -6.16
CA GLN A 18 19.58 11.46 -6.04
C GLN A 18 19.95 12.07 -7.39
N GLN A 19 19.99 11.26 -8.44
CA GLN A 19 20.22 11.70 -9.82
C GLN A 19 18.97 12.33 -10.46
N GLY A 20 17.82 12.33 -9.77
CA GLY A 20 16.57 12.91 -10.27
C GLY A 20 15.86 12.06 -11.32
N ILE A 21 16.26 10.79 -11.52
CA ILE A 21 15.61 9.85 -12.46
C ILE A 21 14.23 9.46 -11.95
N ILE A 22 14.10 9.29 -10.63
CA ILE A 22 12.83 9.06 -9.94
C ILE A 22 12.67 10.05 -8.79
N THR A 23 11.43 10.39 -8.45
CA THR A 23 11.16 11.37 -7.38
C THR A 23 10.90 10.71 -6.04
N SER A 24 10.55 9.42 -6.01
CA SER A 24 10.13 8.71 -4.81
C SER A 24 10.53 7.24 -4.85
N VAL A 25 10.88 6.71 -3.68
CA VAL A 25 11.22 5.30 -3.47
C VAL A 25 10.30 4.73 -2.42
N GLY A 26 9.83 3.50 -2.63
CA GLY A 26 8.95 2.82 -1.69
C GLY A 26 9.18 1.32 -1.67
N LEU A 27 8.45 0.63 -0.79
CA LEU A 27 8.51 -0.82 -0.69
C LEU A 27 7.14 -1.44 -0.93
N SER A 28 7.05 -2.39 -1.86
CA SER A 28 5.95 -3.35 -1.93
C SER A 28 6.31 -4.65 -1.22
N GLY A 29 6.15 -4.69 0.10
CA GLY A 29 6.59 -5.78 0.97
C GLY A 29 5.49 -6.78 1.31
N LYS A 30 5.87 -7.96 1.82
CA LYS A 30 4.91 -8.93 2.40
C LYS A 30 5.04 -9.04 3.92
N THR A 31 6.17 -8.63 4.51
CA THR A 31 6.43 -8.85 5.93
C THR A 31 6.48 -7.52 6.68
N PRO A 32 6.00 -7.48 7.94
CA PRO A 32 6.12 -6.28 8.77
C PRO A 32 7.58 -5.84 8.95
N ALA A 33 8.50 -6.79 9.12
CA ALA A 33 9.92 -6.50 9.26
C ALA A 33 10.53 -5.76 8.06
N ALA A 34 10.10 -6.10 6.84
CA ALA A 34 10.58 -5.41 5.63
C ALA A 34 9.99 -4.00 5.52
N ALA A 35 8.70 -3.83 5.82
CA ALA A 35 8.03 -2.53 5.83
C ALA A 35 8.66 -1.59 6.87
N LYS A 36 8.89 -2.07 8.10
CA LYS A 36 9.60 -1.32 9.14
C LYS A 36 11.00 -0.88 8.69
N TRP A 37 11.75 -1.80 8.09
CA TRP A 37 13.08 -1.46 7.56
C TRP A 37 12.99 -0.36 6.50
N ALA A 38 12.02 -0.42 5.59
CA ALA A 38 11.87 0.59 4.55
C ALA A 38 11.50 1.97 5.13
N ILE A 39 10.64 2.04 6.15
CA ILE A 39 10.33 3.29 6.88
C ILE A 39 11.63 3.88 7.45
N GLN A 40 12.39 3.07 8.17
CA GLN A 40 13.65 3.48 8.82
C GLN A 40 14.75 3.88 7.83
N ASN A 41 14.64 3.48 6.55
CA ASN A 41 15.62 3.76 5.50
C ASN A 41 15.13 4.80 4.49
N GLY A 42 14.10 5.58 4.83
CA GLY A 42 13.68 6.76 4.07
C GLY A 42 12.78 6.45 2.88
N ALA A 43 11.95 5.41 2.97
CA ALA A 43 10.86 5.20 2.01
C ALA A 43 9.87 6.38 2.04
N ASN A 44 9.35 6.73 0.86
CA ASN A 44 8.26 7.69 0.69
C ASN A 44 6.88 7.00 0.67
N ALA A 45 6.86 5.70 0.37
CA ALA A 45 5.63 4.94 0.22
C ALA A 45 5.78 3.46 0.64
N LEU A 46 4.68 2.87 1.11
CA LEU A 46 4.56 1.44 1.38
C LEU A 46 3.37 0.86 0.64
N MET A 47 3.54 -0.33 0.07
CA MET A 47 2.45 -1.15 -0.46
C MET A 47 2.42 -2.52 0.24
N VAL A 48 1.46 -2.72 1.13
CA VAL A 48 1.44 -3.88 2.06
C VAL A 48 0.14 -4.67 1.94
N PRO A 49 0.16 -5.99 2.17
CA PRO A 49 -1.07 -6.74 2.34
C PRO A 49 -1.77 -6.26 3.61
N TRP A 50 -3.06 -5.96 3.51
CA TRP A 50 -3.89 -5.65 4.66
C TRP A 50 -5.36 -5.86 4.32
N ASN A 51 -6.07 -6.63 5.14
CA ASN A 51 -7.50 -6.86 5.04
C ASN A 51 -8.02 -7.33 6.41
N ARG A 52 -9.30 -7.69 6.51
CA ARG A 52 -9.89 -8.12 7.79
C ARG A 52 -9.25 -9.39 8.36
N GLU A 53 -8.76 -10.28 7.49
CA GLU A 53 -8.16 -11.57 7.84
C GLU A 53 -6.65 -11.47 8.09
N ASP A 54 -5.96 -10.54 7.42
CA ASP A 54 -4.53 -10.26 7.62
C ASP A 54 -4.30 -8.81 8.06
N GLN A 55 -4.12 -8.65 9.36
CA GLN A 55 -3.85 -7.37 10.03
C GLN A 55 -2.40 -7.26 10.53
N SER A 56 -1.50 -8.10 10.02
CA SER A 56 -0.12 -8.17 10.51
C SER A 56 0.67 -6.85 10.35
N HIS A 57 0.23 -5.95 9.47
CA HIS A 57 0.83 -4.62 9.26
C HIS A 57 0.16 -3.47 10.02
N SER A 58 -0.88 -3.72 10.82
CA SER A 58 -1.65 -2.64 11.47
C SER A 58 -0.78 -1.67 12.28
N ALA A 59 0.18 -2.18 13.05
CA ALA A 59 1.08 -1.35 13.87
C ALA A 59 2.02 -0.45 13.02
N LEU A 60 2.26 -0.81 11.76
CA LEU A 60 3.12 -0.04 10.85
C LEU A 60 2.35 1.04 10.10
N LEU A 61 1.01 1.00 10.12
CA LEU A 61 0.19 2.05 9.52
C LEU A 61 0.35 3.36 10.29
N ASP A 62 0.42 3.28 11.63
CA ASP A 62 0.70 4.42 12.49
C ASP A 62 2.12 4.95 12.26
N GLU A 63 3.12 4.07 12.27
CA GLU A 63 4.52 4.45 12.00
C GLU A 63 4.66 5.10 10.61
N ALA A 64 3.96 4.57 9.59
CA ALA A 64 3.97 5.17 8.26
C ALA A 64 3.32 6.56 8.24
N ALA A 65 2.21 6.76 8.96
CA ALA A 65 1.54 8.05 9.07
C ALA A 65 2.42 9.09 9.78
N ASP A 66 3.06 8.72 10.89
CA ASP A 66 3.97 9.58 11.66
C ASP A 66 5.16 10.06 10.82
N HIS A 67 5.63 9.22 9.91
CA HIS A 67 6.71 9.54 8.98
C HIS A 67 6.24 10.17 7.65
N ASN A 68 4.94 10.50 7.52
CA ASN A 68 4.33 11.06 6.31
C ASN A 68 4.44 10.19 5.04
N LEU A 69 4.50 8.86 5.20
CA LEU A 69 4.53 7.94 4.06
C LEU A 69 3.15 7.79 3.43
N LYS A 70 3.16 7.55 2.12
CA LYS A 70 1.97 7.17 1.36
C LYS A 70 1.73 5.67 1.49
N VAL A 71 0.58 5.28 2.03
CA VAL A 71 0.23 3.87 2.26
C VAL A 71 -0.75 3.38 1.21
N PHE A 72 -0.34 2.34 0.50
CA PHE A 72 -1.12 1.62 -0.50
C PHE A 72 -1.45 0.22 0.03
N ILE A 73 -2.72 -0.18 -0.05
CA ILE A 73 -3.12 -1.54 0.32
C ILE A 73 -3.16 -2.42 -0.91
N LYS A 74 -2.48 -3.57 -0.85
CA LYS A 74 -2.70 -4.69 -1.77
C LYS A 74 -3.43 -5.81 -1.03
N LYS A 75 -3.99 -6.78 -1.77
CA LYS A 75 -4.74 -7.92 -1.19
C LYS A 75 -5.94 -7.51 -0.32
N GLY A 76 -6.53 -6.33 -0.58
CA GLY A 76 -7.71 -5.87 0.16
C GLY A 76 -8.93 -6.79 0.02
N LEU A 77 -9.11 -7.41 -1.14
CA LEU A 77 -10.21 -8.35 -1.42
C LEU A 77 -9.87 -9.82 -1.13
N ASP A 78 -8.68 -10.08 -0.59
CA ASP A 78 -8.13 -11.43 -0.39
C ASP A 78 -8.34 -12.37 -1.60
N SER A 79 -7.97 -11.90 -2.79
CA SER A 79 -8.10 -12.66 -4.05
C SER A 79 -9.54 -13.14 -4.37
N GLY A 80 -10.55 -12.43 -3.86
CA GLY A 80 -11.98 -12.71 -4.09
C GLY A 80 -12.70 -13.37 -2.92
N ASN A 81 -11.99 -13.75 -1.84
CA ASN A 81 -12.61 -14.32 -0.65
C ASN A 81 -13.41 -13.27 0.15
N LEU A 82 -13.03 -12.00 0.07
CA LEU A 82 -13.75 -10.89 0.69
C LEU A 82 -14.54 -10.10 -0.37
N THR A 83 -15.79 -9.78 -0.04
CA THR A 83 -16.65 -9.00 -0.94
C THR A 83 -16.14 -7.56 -1.03
N ALA A 84 -16.11 -7.01 -2.24
CA ALA A 84 -15.60 -5.65 -2.45
C ALA A 84 -16.34 -4.58 -1.64
N PRO A 85 -17.69 -4.59 -1.52
CA PRO A 85 -18.42 -3.66 -0.66
C PRO A 85 -17.92 -3.58 0.78
N SER A 86 -17.72 -4.73 1.41
CA SER A 86 -17.33 -4.78 2.82
C SER A 86 -15.84 -4.49 3.02
N ALA A 87 -14.99 -5.03 2.14
CA ALA A 87 -13.55 -4.86 2.21
C ALA A 87 -13.12 -3.44 1.89
N LEU A 88 -13.59 -2.86 0.77
CA LEU A 88 -13.22 -1.51 0.36
C LEU A 88 -13.71 -0.47 1.37
N ARG A 89 -14.92 -0.62 1.91
CA ARG A 89 -15.42 0.24 2.98
C ARG A 89 -14.50 0.21 4.20
N TRP A 90 -14.16 -0.98 4.69
CA TRP A 90 -13.30 -1.14 5.86
C TRP A 90 -11.90 -0.53 5.65
N ILE A 91 -11.31 -0.70 4.47
CA ILE A 91 -9.98 -0.17 4.17
C ILE A 91 -10.02 1.35 3.97
N LEU A 92 -10.98 1.85 3.18
CA LEU A 92 -11.07 3.27 2.83
C LEU A 92 -11.65 4.14 3.95
N GLU A 93 -12.29 3.58 4.98
CA GLU A 93 -12.64 4.35 6.18
C GLU A 93 -11.41 4.73 7.02
N ASP A 94 -10.27 4.05 6.84
CA ASP A 94 -9.04 4.36 7.55
C ASP A 94 -8.28 5.53 6.87
N PRO A 95 -8.16 6.71 7.50
CA PRO A 95 -7.54 7.88 6.89
C PRO A 95 -6.03 7.73 6.65
N ARG A 96 -5.37 6.76 7.27
CA ARG A 96 -3.94 6.46 7.05
C ARG A 96 -3.71 5.88 5.65
N ILE A 97 -4.72 5.23 5.09
CA ILE A 97 -4.65 4.60 3.78
C ILE A 97 -4.86 5.63 2.68
N HIS A 98 -3.93 5.68 1.73
CA HIS A 98 -3.97 6.61 0.60
C HIS A 98 -4.65 6.03 -0.63
N ALA A 99 -4.45 4.74 -0.90
CA ALA A 99 -5.12 4.06 -2.00
C ALA A 99 -5.17 2.54 -1.77
N VAL A 100 -6.09 1.87 -2.48
CA VAL A 100 -6.19 0.41 -2.53
C VAL A 100 -5.96 -0.04 -3.96
N ALA A 101 -4.97 -0.90 -4.17
CA ALA A 101 -4.70 -1.51 -5.46
C ALA A 101 -5.64 -2.71 -5.66
N ILE A 102 -6.59 -2.56 -6.59
CA ILE A 102 -7.57 -3.57 -6.95
C ILE A 102 -7.29 -4.09 -8.36
N GLY A 103 -7.26 -5.40 -8.51
CA GLY A 103 -7.17 -6.07 -9.81
C GLY A 103 -8.53 -6.69 -10.16
N SER A 104 -8.92 -6.59 -11.42
CA SER A 104 -10.07 -7.30 -11.99
C SER A 104 -9.76 -7.66 -13.45
N LEU A 105 -10.32 -8.77 -13.92
CA LEU A 105 -10.33 -9.15 -15.34
C LEU A 105 -11.65 -8.76 -16.03
N CYS A 106 -12.59 -8.18 -15.28
CA CYS A 106 -13.89 -7.72 -15.74
C CYS A 106 -13.99 -6.21 -15.55
N VAL A 107 -14.38 -5.50 -16.62
CA VAL A 107 -14.55 -4.04 -16.62
C VAL A 107 -15.68 -3.63 -15.67
N ASP A 108 -16.81 -4.34 -15.69
CA ASP A 108 -17.96 -4.04 -14.83
C ASP A 108 -17.58 -4.07 -13.35
N HIS A 109 -16.84 -5.08 -12.90
CA HIS A 109 -16.32 -5.12 -11.54
C HIS A 109 -15.40 -3.94 -11.21
N MET A 110 -14.63 -3.43 -12.19
CA MET A 110 -13.77 -2.26 -11.97
C MET A 110 -14.62 -0.99 -11.81
N GLU A 111 -15.67 -0.83 -12.62
CA GLU A 111 -16.61 0.28 -12.53
C GLU A 111 -17.37 0.26 -11.19
N GLU A 112 -17.83 -0.91 -10.76
CA GLU A 112 -18.48 -1.11 -9.46
C GLU A 112 -17.55 -0.73 -8.29
N ASN A 113 -16.30 -1.21 -8.33
CA ASN A 113 -15.29 -0.88 -7.32
C ASN A 113 -15.00 0.62 -7.26
N LEU A 114 -14.91 1.28 -8.43
CA LEU A 114 -14.68 2.72 -8.53
C LEU A 114 -15.88 3.52 -7.99
N ALA A 115 -17.10 3.15 -8.38
CA ALA A 115 -18.32 3.80 -7.91
C ALA A 115 -18.44 3.70 -6.38
N LEU A 116 -18.14 2.52 -5.83
CA LEU A 116 -18.09 2.31 -4.40
C LEU A 116 -17.02 3.16 -3.71
N ALA A 117 -15.78 3.19 -4.24
CA ALA A 117 -14.71 3.99 -3.67
C ALA A 117 -15.08 5.49 -3.62
N LYS A 118 -15.68 6.02 -4.69
CA LYS A 118 -16.21 7.39 -4.76
C LYS A 118 -17.31 7.65 -3.73
N SER A 119 -18.17 6.66 -3.47
CA SER A 119 -19.21 6.79 -2.45
C SER A 119 -18.64 6.89 -1.02
N ILE A 120 -17.47 6.29 -0.78
CA ILE A 120 -16.78 6.31 0.54
C ILE A 120 -15.93 7.58 0.68
N ARG A 121 -15.22 7.97 -0.38
CA ARG A 121 -14.31 9.13 -0.40
C ARG A 121 -14.59 10.04 -1.61
N PRO A 122 -15.68 10.83 -1.59
CA PRO A 122 -16.12 11.61 -2.75
C PRO A 122 -15.14 12.70 -3.20
N ASN A 123 -14.21 13.14 -2.34
CA ASN A 123 -13.25 14.19 -2.64
C ASN A 123 -11.82 13.68 -2.91
N GLN A 124 -11.63 12.36 -3.05
CA GLN A 124 -10.31 11.75 -3.24
C GLN A 124 -10.24 10.76 -4.41
N CYS A 125 -11.31 10.61 -5.21
CA CYS A 125 -11.42 9.64 -6.30
C CYS A 125 -12.18 10.21 -7.52
#